data_AF-A0A7Z9QM28-F1
#
_entry.id   AF-A0A7Z9QM28-F1
#
_cell.length_a   1.000
_cell.length_b   1.000
_cell.length_c   1.000
_cell.angle_alpha   90.00
_cell.angle_beta   90.00
_cell.angle_gamma   90.00
#
_symmetry.space_group_name_H-M   'P 1'
#
loop_
_entity.id
_entity.type
_entity.pdbx_description
1 polymer ?
#
loop_
_entity_poly.entity_id
_entity_poly.type
_entity_poly.pdbx_seq_one_letter_code
_entity_poly.pdbx_strand_id
1 'polypeptide(L)'
;MRNPKITNDNKYSNLRQHTLLASTLYVLITLPISDASHAPWAGLLALLLALSDGGWRRVMSSHRTVIYLTAGLIVFSLLTSELPDKTLTGSYNYLRGMLLLPPALLLADRADSRQHAQWLLGLSMIAVTILIWLTIYLYDEARFSNALYDYCNNILDENPHNLINSVAITLLCLIAVTIHAHQKAMRFTALAASIFILWLLVYLRSEGTWLALGITLFALLMLYIRR
;
A
#
# COMPACT_ATOMS: atom_id res chain seq x y z
N MET A 1 -7.84 22.17 -47.05
CA MET A 1 -8.49 22.44 -45.74
C MET A 1 -8.09 21.34 -44.77
N ARG A 2 -7.18 21.62 -43.82
CA ARG A 2 -6.78 20.67 -42.77
C ARG A 2 -7.91 20.59 -41.74
N ASN A 3 -8.39 19.38 -41.48
CA ASN A 3 -9.50 19.09 -40.59
C ASN A 3 -9.07 19.34 -39.12
N PRO A 4 -9.63 20.32 -38.38
CA PRO A 4 -9.16 20.71 -37.05
C PRO A 4 -9.63 19.77 -35.91
N LYS A 5 -10.23 18.61 -36.20
CA LYS A 5 -10.74 17.69 -35.17
C LYS A 5 -9.68 16.96 -34.35
N ILE A 6 -8.41 16.95 -34.77
CA ILE A 6 -7.36 16.12 -34.14
C ILE A 6 -6.72 16.80 -32.90
N THR A 7 -6.93 18.11 -32.68
CA THR A 7 -6.26 18.85 -31.59
C THR A 7 -7.02 18.89 -30.27
N ASN A 8 -8.35 18.79 -30.27
CA ASN A 8 -9.16 18.88 -29.06
C ASN A 8 -9.22 17.57 -28.26
N ASP A 9 -9.35 16.42 -28.94
CA ASP A 9 -9.42 15.11 -28.26
C ASP A 9 -8.15 14.79 -27.46
N ASN A 10 -6.98 15.18 -27.98
CA ASN A 10 -5.71 15.06 -27.26
C ASN A 10 -5.62 15.98 -26.03
N LYS A 11 -6.21 17.18 -26.09
CA LYS A 11 -6.18 18.14 -24.97
C LYS A 11 -7.09 17.70 -23.83
N TYR A 12 -8.29 17.22 -24.14
CA TYR A 12 -9.23 16.70 -23.13
C TYR A 12 -8.78 15.36 -22.54
N SER A 13 -8.17 14.50 -23.37
CA SER A 13 -7.47 13.30 -22.90
C SER A 13 -6.38 13.66 -21.89
N ASN A 14 -5.45 14.54 -22.26
CA ASN A 14 -4.36 14.94 -21.37
C ASN A 14 -4.87 15.59 -20.08
N LEU A 15 -5.88 16.46 -20.16
CA LEU A 15 -6.45 17.09 -18.96
C LEU A 15 -7.03 16.05 -17.99
N ARG A 16 -7.88 15.13 -18.48
CA ARG A 16 -8.47 14.06 -17.64
C ARG A 16 -7.38 13.21 -16.98
N GLN A 17 -6.30 12.93 -17.72
CA GLN A 17 -5.16 12.17 -17.19
C GLN A 17 -4.41 12.90 -16.08
N HIS A 18 -4.16 14.21 -16.24
CA HIS A 18 -3.50 15.00 -15.21
C HIS A 18 -4.41 15.17 -13.99
N THR A 19 -5.71 15.34 -14.19
CA THR A 19 -6.69 15.38 -13.09
C THR A 19 -6.75 14.07 -12.34
N LEU A 20 -6.77 12.92 -13.03
CA LEU A 20 -6.71 11.60 -12.41
C LEU A 20 -5.45 11.41 -11.57
N LEU A 21 -4.28 11.78 -12.12
CA LEU A 21 -3.01 11.69 -11.40
C LEU A 21 -2.99 12.60 -10.17
N ALA A 22 -3.31 13.89 -10.34
CA ALA A 22 -3.25 14.88 -9.26
C ALA A 22 -4.24 14.55 -8.14
N SER A 23 -5.46 14.14 -8.46
CA SER A 23 -6.46 13.74 -7.46
C SER A 23 -6.04 12.47 -6.71
N THR A 24 -5.53 11.46 -7.42
CA THR A 24 -5.01 10.23 -6.77
C THR A 24 -3.81 10.53 -5.87
N LEU A 25 -2.87 11.35 -6.33
CA LEU A 25 -1.68 11.72 -5.58
C LEU A 25 -2.02 12.55 -4.35
N TYR A 26 -2.95 13.50 -4.48
CA TYR A 26 -3.44 14.30 -3.36
C TYR A 26 -4.08 13.41 -2.30
N VAL A 27 -4.92 12.44 -2.69
CA VAL A 27 -5.54 11.52 -1.73
C VAL A 27 -4.52 10.60 -1.08
N LEU A 28 -3.49 10.15 -1.80
CA LEU A 28 -2.40 9.36 -1.22
C LEU A 28 -1.58 10.15 -0.21
N ILE A 29 -1.26 11.41 -0.50
CA ILE A 29 -0.50 12.29 0.40
C ILE A 29 -1.33 12.65 1.64
N THR A 30 -2.64 12.84 1.47
CA THR A 30 -3.55 13.24 2.55
C THR A 30 -4.24 12.06 3.23
N LEU A 31 -3.93 10.82 2.83
CA LEU A 31 -4.47 9.61 3.45
C LEU A 31 -4.27 9.54 4.97
N PRO A 32 -3.10 9.93 5.55
CA PRO A 32 -2.91 9.92 6.99
C PRO A 32 -3.66 11.05 7.73
N ILE A 33 -4.16 12.06 7.01
CA ILE A 33 -4.88 13.20 7.58
C ILE A 33 -6.38 12.96 7.34
N SER A 34 -7.07 12.33 8.30
CA SER A 34 -8.52 12.08 8.19
C SER A 34 -9.34 13.33 7.89
N ASP A 35 -8.86 14.49 8.36
CA ASP A 35 -9.58 15.77 8.33
C ASP A 35 -9.12 16.70 7.20
N ALA A 36 -8.33 16.21 6.24
CA ALA A 36 -7.98 17.01 5.08
C ALA A 36 -9.26 17.35 4.29
N SER A 37 -9.66 18.62 4.33
CA SER A 37 -10.98 19.15 3.92
C SER A 37 -11.45 18.77 2.51
N HIS A 38 -10.54 18.34 1.64
CA HIS A 38 -10.84 18.02 0.24
C HIS A 38 -10.47 16.59 -0.17
N ALA A 39 -9.90 15.76 0.73
CA ALA A 39 -9.50 14.39 0.38
C ALA A 39 -10.69 13.51 -0.07
N PRO A 40 -11.89 13.58 0.56
CA PRO A 40 -13.05 12.82 0.08
C PRO A 40 -13.49 13.23 -1.33
N TRP A 41 -13.48 14.53 -1.63
CA TRP A 41 -13.88 15.07 -2.94
C TRP A 41 -12.87 14.71 -4.03
N ALA A 42 -11.57 14.82 -3.73
CA ALA A 42 -10.51 14.39 -4.64
C ALA A 42 -10.57 12.87 -4.89
N GLY A 43 -10.85 12.07 -3.86
CA GLY A 43 -11.02 10.62 -3.99
C GLY A 43 -12.22 10.25 -4.85
N LEU A 44 -13.36 10.93 -4.66
CA LEU A 44 -14.54 10.74 -5.49
C LEU A 44 -14.26 11.14 -6.95
N LEU A 45 -13.57 12.26 -7.18
CA LEU A 45 -13.18 12.70 -8.52
C LEU A 45 -12.26 11.68 -9.21
N ALA A 46 -11.22 11.20 -8.52
CA ALA A 46 -10.31 10.18 -9.02
C ALA A 46 -11.06 8.89 -9.37
N LEU A 47 -11.98 8.46 -8.51
CA LEU A 47 -12.79 7.27 -8.71
C LEU A 47 -13.72 7.43 -9.92
N LEU A 48 -14.47 8.54 -10.02
CA LEU A 48 -15.38 8.78 -11.15
C LEU A 48 -14.63 8.81 -12.48
N LEU A 49 -13.47 9.46 -12.53
CA LEU A 49 -12.60 9.46 -13.70
C LEU A 49 -12.13 8.03 -14.03
N ALA A 50 -11.67 7.27 -13.03
CA ALA A 50 -11.24 5.89 -13.23
C ALA A 50 -12.39 4.96 -13.70
N LEU A 51 -13.59 5.13 -13.15
CA LEU A 51 -14.78 4.37 -13.55
C LEU A 51 -15.17 4.68 -15.00
N SER A 52 -15.14 5.96 -15.39
CA SER A 52 -15.42 6.39 -16.77
C SER A 52 -14.43 5.81 -17.79
N ASP A 53 -13.20 5.53 -17.35
CA ASP A 53 -12.15 4.91 -18.17
C ASP A 53 -12.12 3.37 -18.02
N GLY A 54 -13.13 2.76 -17.39
CA GLY A 54 -13.28 1.31 -17.29
C GLY A 54 -12.40 0.65 -16.22
N GLY A 55 -11.82 1.42 -15.29
CA GLY A 55 -10.91 0.94 -14.24
C GLY A 55 -11.50 -0.19 -13.40
N TRP A 56 -12.80 -0.15 -13.07
CA TRP A 56 -13.44 -1.21 -12.26
C TRP A 56 -13.51 -2.56 -12.98
N ARG A 57 -13.78 -2.56 -14.29
CA ARG A 57 -13.78 -3.79 -15.09
C ARG A 57 -12.39 -4.42 -15.07
N ARG A 58 -11.34 -3.60 -15.11
CA ARG A 58 -9.94 -4.04 -15.07
C ARG A 58 -9.51 -4.56 -13.69
N VAL A 59 -9.93 -3.87 -12.63
CA VAL A 59 -9.80 -4.35 -11.25
C VAL A 59 -10.42 -5.74 -11.10
N MET A 60 -11.63 -5.94 -11.61
CA MET A 60 -12.33 -7.22 -11.53
C MET A 60 -11.76 -8.30 -12.46
N SER A 61 -11.20 -7.95 -13.63
CA SER A 61 -10.58 -8.97 -14.47
C SER A 61 -9.28 -9.51 -13.88
N SER A 62 -8.50 -8.66 -13.21
CA SER A 62 -7.14 -9.01 -12.77
C SER A 62 -7.02 -9.34 -11.28
N HIS A 63 -7.92 -8.80 -10.43
CA HIS A 63 -7.78 -8.85 -8.97
C HIS A 63 -9.06 -9.30 -8.23
N ARG A 64 -10.06 -9.86 -8.92
CA ARG A 64 -11.34 -10.31 -8.32
C ARG A 64 -11.15 -11.24 -7.11
N THR A 65 -10.22 -12.17 -7.17
CA THR A 65 -9.93 -13.07 -6.05
C THR A 65 -9.45 -12.32 -4.81
N VAL A 66 -8.55 -11.35 -4.99
CA VAL A 66 -8.04 -10.51 -3.89
C VAL A 66 -9.18 -9.71 -3.28
N ILE A 67 -10.03 -9.09 -4.10
CA ILE A 67 -11.17 -8.30 -3.64
C ILE A 67 -12.15 -9.13 -2.82
N TYR A 68 -12.46 -10.36 -3.26
CA TYR A 68 -13.37 -11.23 -2.52
C TYR A 68 -12.76 -11.77 -1.24
N LEU A 69 -11.48 -12.14 -1.24
CA LEU A 69 -10.79 -12.58 -0.03
C LEU A 69 -10.75 -11.45 1.01
N THR A 70 -10.42 -10.25 0.56
CA THR A 70 -10.46 -9.03 1.36
C THR A 70 -11.86 -8.74 1.90
N ALA A 71 -12.90 -8.80 1.06
CA ALA A 71 -14.28 -8.57 1.51
C ALA A 71 -14.71 -9.63 2.53
N GLY A 72 -14.33 -10.89 2.31
CA GLY A 72 -14.56 -11.98 3.26
C GLY A 72 -13.85 -11.75 4.59
N LEU A 73 -12.60 -11.29 4.56
CA LEU A 73 -11.83 -10.93 5.77
C LEU A 73 -12.48 -9.79 6.56
N ILE A 74 -13.00 -8.76 5.86
CA ILE A 74 -13.71 -7.65 6.51
C ILE A 74 -14.99 -8.16 7.18
N VAL A 75 -15.81 -8.94 6.46
CA VAL A 75 -17.06 -9.50 7.00
C VAL A 75 -16.76 -10.41 8.19
N PHE A 76 -15.78 -11.30 8.08
CA PHE A 76 -15.37 -12.17 9.17
C PHE A 76 -14.91 -11.35 10.38
N SER A 77 -14.04 -10.36 10.17
CA SER A 77 -13.55 -9.49 11.25
C SER A 77 -14.70 -8.74 11.95
N LEU A 78 -15.69 -8.26 11.19
CA LEU A 78 -16.87 -7.60 11.77
C LEU A 78 -17.74 -8.56 12.59
N LEU A 79 -17.84 -9.82 12.18
CA LEU A 79 -18.63 -10.84 12.88
C LEU A 79 -17.94 -11.42 14.12
N THR A 80 -16.60 -11.44 14.14
CA THR A 80 -15.82 -12.06 15.22
C THR A 80 -15.16 -11.07 16.17
N SER A 81 -15.26 -9.77 15.91
CA SER A 81 -14.62 -8.75 16.75
C SER A 81 -15.39 -8.53 18.05
N GLU A 82 -14.67 -8.55 19.16
CA GLU A 82 -15.17 -8.16 20.49
C GLU A 82 -15.39 -6.64 20.61
N LEU A 83 -14.86 -5.85 19.66
CA LEU A 83 -14.95 -4.39 19.61
C LEU A 83 -15.45 -3.93 18.22
N PRO A 84 -16.76 -4.05 17.94
CA PRO A 84 -17.32 -3.82 16.60
C PRO A 84 -17.10 -2.39 16.10
N ASP A 85 -17.11 -1.38 16.99
CA ASP A 85 -16.90 0.02 16.61
C ASP A 85 -15.51 0.26 16.02
N LYS A 86 -14.46 -0.32 16.62
CA LYS A 86 -13.08 -0.22 16.10
C LYS A 86 -12.92 -0.97 14.78
N THR A 87 -13.59 -2.10 14.65
CA THR A 87 -13.58 -2.89 13.40
C THR A 87 -14.33 -2.19 12.27
N LEU A 88 -15.40 -1.46 12.57
CA LEU A 88 -16.10 -0.61 11.60
C LEU A 88 -15.21 0.52 11.10
N THR A 89 -14.50 1.22 11.99
CA THR A 89 -13.52 2.25 11.58
C THR A 89 -12.40 1.66 10.73
N GLY A 90 -11.84 0.51 11.12
CA GLY A 90 -10.83 -0.20 10.33
C GLY A 90 -11.33 -0.62 8.94
N SER A 91 -12.56 -1.13 8.87
CA SER A 91 -13.22 -1.54 7.62
C SER A 91 -13.49 -0.35 6.70
N TYR A 92 -13.91 0.78 7.27
CA TYR A 92 -14.09 2.04 6.54
C TYR A 92 -12.78 2.53 5.92
N ASN A 93 -11.70 2.55 6.69
CA ASN A 93 -10.37 2.93 6.19
C ASN A 93 -9.89 1.98 5.09
N TYR A 94 -10.17 0.68 5.24
CA TYR A 94 -9.87 -0.32 4.23
C TYR A 94 -10.66 -0.05 2.93
N LEU A 95 -11.97 0.17 3.03
CA LEU A 95 -12.82 0.52 1.89
C LEU A 95 -12.33 1.80 1.21
N ARG A 96 -11.97 2.83 1.99
CA ARG A 96 -11.36 4.06 1.46
C ARG A 96 -10.09 3.78 0.66
N GLY A 97 -9.24 2.84 1.11
CA GLY A 97 -8.09 2.37 0.36
C GLY A 97 -8.47 1.62 -0.93
N MET A 98 -9.49 0.76 -0.88
CA MET A 98 -9.96 0.02 -2.06
C MET A 98 -10.52 0.93 -3.15
N LEU A 99 -11.13 2.07 -2.78
CA LEU A 99 -11.61 3.07 -3.74
C LEU A 99 -10.47 3.69 -4.59
N LEU A 100 -9.22 3.57 -4.14
CA LEU A 100 -8.05 4.01 -4.90
C LEU A 100 -7.49 2.95 -5.84
N LEU A 101 -7.95 1.69 -5.77
CA LEU A 101 -7.48 0.63 -6.66
C LEU A 101 -7.76 0.92 -8.15
N PRO A 102 -8.98 1.36 -8.55
CA PRO A 102 -9.26 1.69 -9.95
C PRO A 102 -8.35 2.79 -10.52
N PRO A 103 -8.22 3.98 -9.89
CA PRO A 103 -7.33 5.01 -10.41
C PRO A 103 -5.86 4.58 -10.35
N ALA A 104 -5.42 3.87 -9.30
CA ALA A 104 -4.04 3.40 -9.19
C ALA A 104 -3.66 2.40 -10.30
N LEU A 105 -4.53 1.45 -10.63
CA LEU A 105 -4.25 0.49 -11.71
C LEU A 105 -4.19 1.16 -13.09
N LEU A 106 -5.08 2.11 -13.37
CA LEU A 106 -5.06 2.86 -14.63
C LEU A 106 -3.81 3.74 -14.78
N LEU A 107 -3.29 4.27 -13.68
CA LEU A 107 -2.04 5.01 -13.66
C LEU A 107 -0.83 4.07 -13.79
N ALA A 108 -0.89 2.89 -13.16
CA ALA A 108 0.17 1.89 -13.25
C ALA A 108 0.39 1.43 -14.69
N ASP A 109 -0.66 1.15 -15.47
CA ASP A 109 -0.50 0.71 -16.86
C ASP A 109 0.28 1.67 -17.78
N ARG A 110 0.53 2.90 -17.34
CA ARG A 110 1.28 3.91 -18.08
C ARG A 110 2.78 3.93 -17.76
N ALA A 111 3.19 3.33 -16.65
CA ALA A 111 4.59 3.21 -16.30
C ALA A 111 5.12 1.85 -16.71
N ASP A 112 6.37 1.83 -17.18
CA ASP A 112 7.04 0.58 -17.53
C ASP A 112 7.15 -0.30 -16.28
N SER A 113 6.93 -1.61 -16.46
CA SER A 113 7.12 -2.66 -15.47
C SER A 113 8.43 -2.50 -14.68
N ARG A 114 9.50 -2.07 -15.36
CA ARG A 114 10.80 -1.78 -14.75
C ARG A 114 10.75 -0.55 -13.84
N GLN A 115 10.12 0.53 -14.27
CA GLN A 115 9.98 1.74 -13.48
C GLN A 115 9.13 1.48 -12.22
N HIS A 116 8.07 0.69 -12.32
CA HIS A 116 7.30 0.27 -11.14
C HIS A 116 8.14 -0.46 -10.10
N ALA A 117 8.91 -1.45 -10.53
CA ALA A 117 9.78 -2.19 -9.62
C ALA A 117 10.82 -1.28 -8.97
N GLN A 118 11.34 -0.29 -9.71
CA GLN A 118 12.31 0.68 -9.20
C GLN A 118 11.69 1.63 -8.18
N TRP A 119 10.50 2.17 -8.45
CA TRP A 119 9.77 3.02 -7.52
C TRP A 119 9.37 2.27 -6.27
N LEU A 120 8.84 1.05 -6.41
CA LEU A 120 8.44 0.21 -5.30
C LEU A 120 9.65 -0.13 -4.42
N LEU A 121 10.79 -0.47 -5.02
CA LEU A 121 12.04 -0.70 -4.30
C LEU A 121 12.51 0.58 -3.61
N GLY A 122 12.57 1.72 -4.31
CA GLY A 122 13.04 2.98 -3.76
C GLY A 122 12.24 3.43 -2.54
N LEU A 123 10.91 3.41 -2.64
CA LEU A 123 10.02 3.73 -1.51
C LEU A 123 10.20 2.75 -0.34
N SER A 124 10.31 1.45 -0.64
CA SER A 124 10.55 0.45 0.40
C SER A 124 11.91 0.65 1.08
N MET A 125 12.94 1.05 0.33
CA MET A 125 14.27 1.32 0.89
C MET A 125 14.29 2.58 1.77
N ILE A 126 13.51 3.61 1.45
CA ILE A 126 13.31 4.78 2.32
C ILE A 126 12.71 4.32 3.65
N ALA A 127 11.62 3.53 3.61
CA ALA A 127 10.99 2.99 4.81
C ALA A 127 11.97 2.12 5.63
N VAL A 128 12.70 1.21 4.98
CA VAL A 128 13.75 0.38 5.62
C VAL A 128 14.80 1.26 6.29
N THR A 129 15.24 2.34 5.63
CA THR A 129 16.26 3.25 6.18
C THR A 129 15.75 3.95 7.45
N ILE A 130 14.51 4.44 7.43
CA ILE A 130 13.87 5.04 8.60
C ILE A 130 13.77 4.01 9.74
N LEU A 131 13.38 2.77 9.43
CA LEU A 131 13.26 1.71 10.43
C LEU A 131 14.62 1.28 11.01
N ILE A 132 15.68 1.23 10.20
CA ILE A 132 17.05 1.01 10.70
C ILE A 132 17.47 2.14 11.63
N TRP A 133 17.27 3.39 11.22
CA TRP A 133 17.59 4.55 12.04
C TRP A 133 16.83 4.51 13.37
N LEU A 134 15.53 4.23 13.34
CA LEU A 134 14.70 4.09 14.55
C LEU A 134 15.18 2.93 15.43
N THR A 135 15.61 1.83 14.81
CA THR A 135 16.17 0.67 15.54
C THR A 135 17.44 1.07 16.28
N ILE A 136 18.36 1.78 15.62
CA ILE A 136 19.62 2.25 16.22
C ILE A 136 19.34 3.29 17.31
N TYR A 137 18.44 4.23 17.05
CA TYR A 137 18.10 5.32 17.96
C TYR A 137 17.55 4.81 19.30
N LEU A 138 16.73 3.74 19.27
CA LEU A 138 16.10 3.16 20.45
C LEU A 138 16.83 1.90 20.97
N TYR A 139 18.00 1.55 20.41
CA TYR A 139 18.71 0.29 20.67
C TYR A 139 19.18 0.11 22.13
N ASP A 140 19.39 1.22 22.84
CA ASP A 140 20.00 1.22 24.17
C ASP A 140 19.01 0.91 25.32
N GLU A 141 17.72 0.77 25.02
CA GLU A 141 16.74 0.37 26.03
C GLU A 141 16.67 -1.16 26.11
N ALA A 142 16.85 -1.70 27.32
CA ALA A 142 16.73 -3.14 27.64
C ALA A 142 15.38 -3.78 27.22
N ARG A 143 14.45 -2.98 26.70
CA ARG A 143 13.19 -3.37 26.09
C ARG A 143 12.91 -2.50 24.85
N PHE A 144 13.69 -2.62 23.79
CA PHE A 144 13.47 -1.94 22.49
C PHE A 144 12.00 -1.94 22.03
N SER A 145 11.29 -3.06 22.22
CA SER A 145 9.85 -3.11 21.92
C SER A 145 9.06 -2.09 22.73
N ASN A 146 9.29 -1.95 24.04
CA ASN A 146 8.56 -0.97 24.86
C ASN A 146 8.94 0.46 24.47
N ALA A 147 10.24 0.73 24.27
CA ALA A 147 10.74 2.03 23.84
C ALA A 147 10.08 2.50 22.53
N LEU A 148 9.87 1.58 21.60
CA LEU A 148 9.25 1.86 20.31
C LEU A 148 7.72 2.08 20.42
N TYR A 149 7.05 1.36 21.31
CA TYR A 149 5.63 1.62 21.62
C TYR A 149 5.47 2.97 22.34
N ASP A 150 6.37 3.29 23.27
CA ASP A 150 6.37 4.56 24.00
C ASP A 150 6.71 5.73 23.05
N TYR A 151 7.62 5.54 22.10
CA TYR A 151 7.90 6.53 21.05
C TYR A 151 6.67 6.80 20.19
N CYS A 152 5.98 5.76 19.73
CA CYS A 152 4.74 5.92 18.95
C CYS A 152 3.64 6.63 19.74
N ASN A 153 3.37 6.18 20.97
CA ASN A 153 2.29 6.72 21.79
C ASN A 153 2.59 8.15 22.29
N ASN A 154 3.83 8.45 22.68
CA ASN A 154 4.14 9.70 23.39
C ASN A 154 4.72 10.80 22.48
N ILE A 155 5.42 10.43 21.41
CA ILE A 155 6.08 11.41 20.53
C ILE A 155 5.30 11.61 19.23
N LEU A 156 4.79 10.52 18.65
CA LEU A 156 4.01 10.60 17.41
C LEU A 156 2.50 10.77 17.68
N ASP A 157 2.04 10.57 18.92
CA ASP A 157 0.61 10.50 19.28
C ASP A 157 -0.16 9.53 18.37
N GLU A 158 0.51 8.44 17.99
CA GLU A 158 0.02 7.47 17.02
C GLU A 158 -0.04 6.06 17.62
N ASN A 159 -1.01 5.30 17.13
CA ASN A 159 -1.18 3.92 17.55
C ASN A 159 -0.01 3.04 17.03
N PRO A 160 0.70 2.30 17.89
CA PRO A 160 1.81 1.43 17.49
C PRO A 160 1.40 0.35 16.46
N HIS A 161 0.11 0.00 16.37
CA HIS A 161 -0.42 -0.86 15.30
C HIS A 161 -0.22 -0.26 13.90
N ASN A 162 -0.20 1.06 13.73
CA ASN A 162 0.08 1.72 12.44
C ASN A 162 1.52 1.48 11.99
N LEU A 163 2.46 1.50 12.92
CA LEU A 163 3.87 1.20 12.64
C LEU A 163 4.02 -0.27 12.22
N ILE A 164 3.42 -1.20 12.96
CA ILE A 164 3.42 -2.63 12.62
C ILE A 164 2.83 -2.86 11.22
N ASN A 165 1.70 -2.23 10.91
CA ASN A 165 1.07 -2.31 9.59
C ASN A 165 1.99 -1.76 8.49
N SER A 166 2.66 -0.64 8.75
CA SER A 166 3.60 -0.02 7.81
C SER A 166 4.82 -0.90 7.56
N VAL A 167 5.35 -1.55 8.60
CA VAL A 167 6.44 -2.53 8.49
C VAL A 167 5.99 -3.75 7.67
N ALA A 168 4.77 -4.26 7.90
CA ALA A 168 4.21 -5.39 7.15
C ALA A 168 3.98 -5.05 5.66
N ILE A 169 3.47 -3.84 5.36
CA ILE A 169 3.30 -3.36 3.99
C ILE A 169 4.66 -3.24 3.30
N THR A 170 5.67 -2.70 4.00
CA THR A 170 7.04 -2.59 3.50
C THR A 170 7.60 -3.98 3.14
N LEU A 171 7.36 -4.99 3.97
CA LEU A 171 7.74 -6.37 3.68
C LEU A 171 7.07 -6.89 2.39
N LEU A 172 5.76 -6.67 2.25
CA LEU A 172 5.01 -7.11 1.07
C LEU A 172 5.52 -6.46 -0.23
N CYS A 173 5.83 -5.16 -0.17
CA CYS A 173 6.41 -4.43 -1.29
C CYS A 173 7.78 -5.01 -1.68
N LEU A 174 8.65 -5.27 -0.70
CA LEU A 174 9.97 -5.86 -0.95
C LEU A 174 9.85 -7.27 -1.52
N ILE A 175 8.97 -8.11 -0.98
CA ILE A 175 8.69 -9.43 -1.54
C ILE A 175 8.21 -9.30 -2.99
N ALA A 176 7.24 -8.43 -3.27
CA ALA A 176 6.76 -8.22 -4.64
C ALA A 176 7.90 -7.81 -5.60
N VAL A 177 8.85 -6.99 -5.17
CA VAL A 177 10.06 -6.65 -5.96
C VAL A 177 10.96 -7.88 -6.13
N THR A 178 11.24 -8.65 -5.08
CA THR A 178 12.06 -9.87 -5.14
C THR A 178 11.51 -10.88 -6.16
N ILE A 179 10.18 -10.92 -6.28
CA ILE A 179 9.45 -11.80 -7.20
C ILE A 179 9.47 -11.26 -8.62
N HIS A 180 8.99 -10.04 -8.81
CA HIS A 180 8.57 -9.53 -10.11
C HIS A 180 9.63 -8.67 -10.81
N ALA A 181 10.67 -8.23 -10.12
CA ALA A 181 11.71 -7.42 -10.76
C ALA A 181 12.51 -8.26 -11.76
N HIS A 182 12.68 -7.74 -12.98
CA HIS A 182 13.49 -8.39 -14.01
C HIS A 182 15.00 -8.40 -13.68
N GLN A 183 15.48 -7.41 -12.93
CA GLN A 183 16.92 -7.25 -12.64
C GLN A 183 17.34 -8.03 -11.39
N LYS A 184 18.35 -8.90 -11.54
CA LYS A 184 18.89 -9.70 -10.42
C LYS A 184 19.33 -8.83 -9.23
N ALA A 185 20.01 -7.70 -9.49
CA ALA A 185 20.46 -6.79 -8.44
C ALA A 185 19.30 -6.28 -7.58
N MET A 186 18.21 -5.80 -8.20
CA MET A 186 17.02 -5.34 -7.48
C MET A 186 16.39 -6.43 -6.62
N ARG A 187 16.32 -7.66 -7.15
CA ARG A 187 15.78 -8.81 -6.40
C ARG A 187 16.62 -9.13 -5.17
N PHE A 188 17.94 -9.10 -5.29
CA PHE A 188 18.87 -9.32 -4.18
C PHE A 188 18.78 -8.22 -3.13
N THR A 189 18.75 -6.94 -3.54
CA THR A 189 18.56 -5.81 -2.62
C THR A 189 17.24 -5.93 -1.86
N ALA A 190 16.15 -6.23 -2.56
CA ALA A 190 14.83 -6.40 -1.95
C ALA A 190 14.80 -7.59 -0.98
N LEU A 191 15.47 -8.70 -1.32
CA LEU A 191 15.57 -9.87 -0.45
C LEU A 191 16.36 -9.55 0.83
N ALA A 192 17.51 -8.89 0.70
CA ALA A 192 18.33 -8.49 1.85
C ALA A 192 17.55 -7.57 2.81
N ALA A 193 16.84 -6.58 2.26
CA ALA A 193 15.98 -5.70 3.04
C ALA A 193 14.80 -6.47 3.69
N SER A 194 14.21 -7.45 3.00
CA SER A 194 13.12 -8.28 3.55
C SER A 194 13.55 -9.07 4.78
N ILE A 195 14.80 -9.55 4.83
CA ILE A 195 15.35 -10.27 5.99
C ILE A 195 15.37 -9.36 7.22
N PHE A 196 15.82 -8.11 7.06
CA PHE A 196 15.81 -7.14 8.16
C PHE A 196 14.39 -6.85 8.64
N ILE A 197 13.44 -6.62 7.72
CA ILE A 197 12.05 -6.33 8.08
C ILE A 197 11.38 -7.54 8.78
N LEU A 198 11.66 -8.76 8.32
CA LEU A 198 11.19 -9.98 8.98
C LEU A 198 11.74 -10.11 10.41
N TRP A 199 13.04 -9.85 10.60
CA TRP A 199 13.64 -9.82 11.93
C TRP A 199 12.94 -8.80 12.84
N LEU A 200 12.70 -7.59 12.34
CA LEU A 200 12.02 -6.53 13.09
C LEU A 200 10.59 -6.94 13.48
N LEU A 201 9.81 -7.51 12.55
CA LEU A 201 8.45 -8.00 12.84
C LEU A 201 8.43 -9.10 13.90
N VAL A 202 9.37 -10.05 13.85
CA VAL A 202 9.52 -11.10 14.87
C VAL A 202 9.88 -10.50 16.22
N TYR A 203 10.77 -9.51 16.25
CA TYR A 203 11.20 -8.84 17.47
C TYR A 203 10.07 -8.03 18.12
N LEU A 204 9.22 -7.37 17.33
CA LEU A 204 8.09 -6.56 17.81
C LEU A 204 6.95 -7.38 18.46
N ARG A 205 6.98 -8.73 18.35
CA ARG A 205 6.06 -9.68 19.01
C ARG A 205 4.57 -9.28 18.96
N SER A 206 4.14 -8.64 17.88
CA SER A 206 2.75 -8.18 17.75
C SER A 206 1.84 -9.30 17.22
N GLU A 207 0.55 -9.26 17.53
CA GLU A 207 -0.45 -10.15 16.90
C GLU A 207 -0.45 -10.01 15.37
N GLY A 208 -0.15 -8.80 14.87
CA GLY A 208 0.04 -8.52 13.44
C GLY A 208 1.26 -9.21 12.81
N THR A 209 2.22 -9.66 13.62
CA THR A 209 3.42 -10.39 13.15
C THR A 209 3.02 -11.75 12.56
N TRP A 210 2.07 -12.47 13.18
CA TRP A 210 1.60 -13.76 12.67
C TRP A 210 0.82 -13.62 11.36
N LEU A 211 0.03 -12.55 11.25
CA LEU A 211 -0.74 -12.24 10.05
C LEU A 211 0.19 -11.80 8.91
N ALA A 212 1.21 -10.97 9.21
CA ALA A 212 2.25 -10.58 8.25
C ALA A 212 3.11 -11.77 7.82
N LEU A 213 3.49 -12.68 8.74
CA LEU A 213 4.17 -13.93 8.42
C LEU A 213 3.29 -14.87 7.58
N GLY A 214 1.99 -14.96 7.88
CA GLY A 214 1.02 -15.74 7.11
C GLY A 214 0.83 -15.23 5.69
N ILE A 215 0.70 -13.91 5.49
CA ILE A 215 0.63 -13.30 4.16
C ILE A 215 1.97 -13.47 3.42
N THR A 216 3.10 -13.34 4.12
CA THR A 216 4.43 -13.56 3.56
C THR A 216 4.61 -15.01 3.09
N LEU A 217 4.22 -15.99 3.91
CA LEU A 217 4.25 -17.41 3.57
C LEU A 217 3.31 -17.73 2.40
N PHE A 218 2.11 -17.17 2.40
CA PHE A 218 1.15 -17.32 1.30
C PHE A 218 1.69 -16.71 -0.01
N ALA A 219 2.32 -15.54 0.05
CA ALA A 219 2.98 -14.92 -1.10
C ALA A 219 4.16 -15.77 -1.61
N LEU A 220 4.95 -16.35 -0.70
CA LEU A 220 6.03 -17.29 -1.03
C LEU A 220 5.52 -18.64 -1.58
N LEU A 221 4.34 -19.10 -1.17
CA LEU A 221 3.69 -20.29 -1.75
C LEU A 221 3.15 -19.99 -3.15
N MET A 222 2.51 -18.84 -3.33
CA MET A 222 2.06 -18.37 -4.65
C MET A 222 3.23 -18.23 -5.64
N LEU A 223 4.44 -17.90 -5.15
CA LEU A 223 5.65 -17.92 -5.96
C LEU A 223 6.05 -19.28 -6.48
N TYR A 224 5.86 -20.31 -5.66
CA TYR A 224 6.26 -21.67 -5.97
C TYR A 224 5.28 -22.30 -6.98
N ILE A 225 4.00 -21.94 -6.89
CA ILE A 225 2.92 -22.46 -7.75
C ILE A 225 2.90 -21.80 -9.14
N ARG A 226 3.44 -20.58 -9.29
CA ARG A 226 3.48 -19.84 -10.56
C ARG A 226 4.73 -20.12 -11.42
N ARG A 227 5.58 -21.06 -11.03
CA ARG A 227 6.63 -21.64 -11.87
C ARG A 227 6.11 -22.90 -12.56
#